data_AF-A0A7S1QBA7-F1
#
_entry.id   AF-A0A7S1QBA7-F1
#
_cell.length_a   1.000
_cell.length_b   1.000
_cell.length_c   1.000
_cell.angle_alpha   90.00
_cell.angle_beta   90.00
_cell.angle_gamma   90.00
#
_symmetry.space_group_name_H-M   'P 1'
#
loop_
_entity.id
_entity.type
_entity.pdbx_description
1 polymer ?
#
loop_
_entity_poly.entity_id
_entity_poly.type
_entity_poly.pdbx_seq_one_letter_code
_entity_poly.pdbx_strand_id
1 'polypeptide(L)'
;CLDHVNLLGPGAADLDFELAMAVAAYTANDHDWDRRTRRLYWQLNGSAYDCYSSDTDVRERAARTCGAMLGFIECLWRAVSVIAAKGPARTSPLWVFRGVPFVDIDHQRAYAELPIGERRFFPAFLSTTTNENVARNTFRARE
;
A
#
# COMPACT_ATOMS: atom_id res chain seq x y z
N CYS A 1 -20.99 -6.24 7.26
CA CYS A 1 -20.50 -4.88 7.51
C CYS A 1 -19.18 -4.98 8.22
N LEU A 2 -18.06 -4.79 7.52
CA LEU A 2 -16.78 -4.60 8.20
C LEU A 2 -16.88 -3.27 8.92
N ASP A 3 -16.78 -3.29 10.25
CA ASP A 3 -16.64 -2.08 11.05
C ASP A 3 -15.63 -1.18 10.36
N HIS A 4 -16.06 0.05 10.04
CA HIS A 4 -15.22 1.08 9.46
C HIS A 4 -14.15 1.42 10.50
N VAL A 5 -13.08 0.61 10.52
CA VAL A 5 -11.82 0.94 11.17
C VAL A 5 -11.50 2.34 10.67
N ASN A 6 -11.23 3.27 11.59
CA ASN A 6 -10.71 4.61 11.33
C ASN A 6 -9.44 4.50 10.46
N LEU A 7 -9.62 4.30 9.15
CA LEU A 7 -8.55 4.11 8.17
C LEU A 7 -7.82 5.42 7.93
N LEU A 8 -8.42 6.53 8.34
CA LEU A 8 -7.92 7.87 8.19
C LEU A 8 -7.88 8.45 9.60
N GLY A 9 -6.68 8.70 10.13
CA GLY A 9 -6.51 9.33 11.45
C GLY A 9 -7.13 10.73 11.51
N PRO A 10 -6.85 11.53 12.57
CA PRO A 10 -7.46 12.85 12.74
C PRO A 10 -7.31 13.82 11.54
N GLY A 11 -6.32 13.63 10.67
CA GLY A 11 -6.17 14.41 9.43
C GLY A 11 -7.09 14.04 8.27
N ALA A 12 -7.99 13.05 8.44
CA ALA A 12 -8.96 12.65 7.42
C ALA A 12 -9.93 13.76 7.02
N ALA A 13 -10.38 14.52 8.01
CA ALA A 13 -11.38 15.57 7.84
C ALA A 13 -10.81 16.79 7.09
N ASP A 14 -9.48 16.91 7.03
CA ASP A 14 -8.75 17.98 6.35
C ASP A 14 -8.41 17.61 4.89
N LEU A 15 -8.79 16.43 4.42
CA LEU A 15 -8.62 16.04 3.03
C LEU A 15 -9.65 16.77 2.16
N ASP A 16 -9.19 17.38 1.08
CA ASP A 16 -10.09 17.77 0.00
C ASP A 16 -10.71 16.51 -0.66
N PHE A 17 -11.70 16.74 -1.51
CA PHE A 17 -12.47 15.66 -2.11
C PHE A 17 -11.58 14.72 -2.94
N GLU A 18 -10.67 15.28 -3.75
CA GLU A 18 -9.77 14.54 -4.62
C GLU A 18 -8.80 13.64 -3.83
N LEU A 19 -8.25 14.16 -2.74
CA LEU A 19 -7.35 13.40 -1.85
C LEU A 19 -8.11 12.30 -1.10
N ALA A 20 -9.31 12.59 -0.59
CA ALA A 20 -10.16 11.60 0.06
C ALA A 20 -10.55 10.47 -0.90
N MET A 21 -10.91 10.82 -2.13
CA MET A 21 -11.23 9.86 -3.20
C MET A 21 -10.02 8.98 -3.55
N ALA A 22 -8.81 9.56 -3.60
CA ALA A 22 -7.61 8.79 -3.86
C ALA A 22 -7.37 7.71 -2.79
N VAL A 23 -7.51 8.05 -1.50
CA VAL A 23 -7.35 7.08 -0.40
C VAL A 23 -8.47 6.04 -0.40
N ALA A 24 -9.71 6.47 -0.65
CA ALA A 24 -10.84 5.55 -0.78
C ALA A 24 -10.57 4.53 -1.90
N ALA A 25 -10.16 4.99 -3.08
CA ALA A 25 -9.88 4.12 -4.21
C ALA A 25 -8.67 3.20 -3.95
N TYR A 26 -7.62 3.69 -3.28
CA TYR A 26 -6.48 2.84 -2.94
C TYR A 26 -6.83 1.73 -1.93
N THR A 27 -7.77 1.98 -1.03
CA THR A 27 -8.19 1.02 0.01
C THR A 27 -9.36 0.14 -0.41
N ALA A 28 -10.08 0.52 -1.47
CA ALA A 28 -11.22 -0.23 -1.96
C ALA A 28 -10.82 -1.53 -2.66
N ASN A 29 -11.69 -2.53 -2.53
CA ASN A 29 -11.52 -3.87 -3.08
C ASN A 29 -12.38 -4.11 -4.34
N ASP A 30 -13.12 -3.10 -4.78
CA ASP A 30 -14.15 -3.17 -5.83
C ASP A 30 -13.67 -2.65 -7.19
N HIS A 31 -12.40 -2.27 -7.32
CA HIS A 31 -11.76 -1.94 -8.59
C HIS A 31 -11.44 -3.19 -9.43
N ASP A 32 -12.45 -4.01 -9.70
CA ASP A 32 -12.41 -5.05 -10.73
C ASP A 32 -13.00 -4.43 -12.02
N TRP A 33 -12.16 -3.74 -12.79
CA TRP A 33 -12.57 -3.18 -14.10
C TRP A 33 -12.92 -4.29 -15.12
N ASP A 34 -12.36 -5.49 -14.94
CA ASP A 34 -12.65 -6.76 -15.62
C ASP A 34 -12.13 -7.89 -14.70
N ARG A 35 -12.65 -9.12 -14.81
CA ARG A 35 -12.14 -10.33 -14.12
C ARG A 35 -10.64 -10.58 -14.36
N ARG A 36 -10.03 -9.87 -15.31
CA ARG A 36 -8.61 -9.93 -15.69
C ARG A 36 -7.78 -8.75 -15.17
N THR A 37 -8.39 -7.65 -14.73
CA THR A 37 -7.63 -6.48 -14.25
C THR A 37 -7.27 -6.66 -12.79
N ARG A 38 -5.98 -6.47 -12.46
CA ARG A 38 -5.54 -6.48 -11.07
C ARG A 38 -6.15 -5.26 -10.38
N ARG A 39 -6.59 -5.43 -9.12
CA ARG A 39 -7.05 -4.34 -8.25
C ARG A 39 -6.09 -3.15 -8.30
N LEU A 40 -6.63 -1.93 -8.23
CA LEU A 40 -5.85 -0.69 -8.38
C LEU A 40 -4.59 -0.66 -7.50
N TYR A 41 -4.73 -0.97 -6.20
CA TYR A 41 -3.58 -0.97 -5.27
C TYR A 41 -2.54 -2.05 -5.61
N TRP A 42 -2.96 -3.20 -6.16
CA TRP A 42 -2.06 -4.25 -6.60
C TRP A 42 -1.31 -3.87 -7.87
N GLN A 43 -2.00 -3.25 -8.83
CA GLN A 43 -1.36 -2.77 -10.04
C GLN A 43 -0.36 -1.65 -9.72
N LEU A 44 -0.75 -0.70 -8.88
CA LEU A 44 0.12 0.39 -8.45
C LEU A 44 1.35 -0.14 -7.71
N ASN A 45 1.14 -0.91 -6.64
CA ASN A 45 2.24 -1.40 -5.81
C ASN A 45 3.12 -2.39 -6.56
N GLY A 46 2.53 -3.27 -7.38
CA GLY A 46 3.28 -4.19 -8.24
C GLY A 46 4.19 -3.44 -9.21
N SER A 47 3.64 -2.43 -9.91
CA SER A 47 4.44 -1.60 -10.82
C SER A 47 5.55 -0.84 -10.09
N ALA A 48 5.29 -0.36 -8.87
CA ALA A 48 6.31 0.30 -8.07
C ALA A 48 7.49 -0.63 -7.72
N TYR A 49 7.25 -1.92 -7.45
CA TYR A 49 8.32 -2.91 -7.28
C TYR A 49 8.99 -3.27 -8.60
N ASP A 50 8.22 -3.46 -9.67
CA ASP A 50 8.72 -3.84 -10.99
C ASP A 50 9.64 -2.75 -11.61
N CYS A 51 9.51 -1.49 -11.21
CA CYS A 51 10.45 -0.41 -11.54
C CYS A 51 11.90 -0.69 -11.07
N TYR A 52 12.10 -1.62 -10.13
CA TYR A 52 13.42 -2.04 -9.63
C TYR A 52 13.83 -3.44 -10.10
N SER A 53 13.08 -4.04 -11.03
CA SER A 53 13.44 -5.34 -11.61
C SER A 53 14.79 -5.27 -12.33
N SER A 54 15.53 -6.39 -12.38
CA SER A 54 16.70 -6.51 -13.26
C SER A 54 16.33 -6.65 -14.73
N ASP A 55 15.09 -7.05 -15.02
CA ASP A 55 14.54 -7.18 -16.37
C ASP A 55 14.11 -5.81 -16.91
N THR A 56 14.72 -5.40 -18.03
CA THR A 56 14.45 -4.11 -18.69
C THR A 56 13.03 -4.02 -19.23
N ASP A 57 12.47 -5.08 -19.79
CA ASP A 57 11.11 -5.07 -20.36
C ASP A 57 10.07 -4.93 -19.24
N VAL A 58 10.31 -5.59 -18.10
CA VAL A 58 9.51 -5.43 -16.89
C VAL A 58 9.57 -3.99 -16.38
N ARG A 59 10.76 -3.44 -16.23
CA ARG A 59 10.97 -2.04 -15.80
C ARG A 59 10.28 -1.03 -16.70
N GLU A 60 10.38 -1.17 -18.01
CA GLU A 60 9.76 -0.24 -18.95
C GLU A 60 8.23 -0.30 -18.94
N ARG A 61 7.65 -1.51 -18.82
CA ARG A 61 6.19 -1.66 -18.63
C ARG A 61 5.73 -1.03 -17.32
N ALA A 62 6.49 -1.23 -16.25
CA ALA A 62 6.21 -0.64 -14.95
C ALA A 62 6.26 0.90 -15.00
N ALA A 63 7.29 1.48 -15.62
CA ALA A 63 7.42 2.92 -15.79
C ALA A 63 6.25 3.53 -16.57
N ARG A 64 5.79 2.89 -17.64
CA ARG A 64 4.59 3.32 -18.38
C ARG A 64 3.33 3.28 -17.51
N THR A 65 3.18 2.22 -16.71
CA THR A 65 2.02 2.07 -15.82
C THR A 65 2.03 3.13 -14.72
N CYS A 66 3.17 3.34 -14.07
CA CYS A 66 3.35 4.42 -13.08
C CYS A 66 3.11 5.80 -13.69
N GLY A 67 3.61 6.05 -14.91
CA GLY A 67 3.36 7.30 -15.64
C GLY A 67 1.89 7.54 -15.93
N ALA A 68 1.14 6.51 -16.35
CA ALA A 68 -0.30 6.59 -16.55
C ALA A 68 -1.08 6.85 -15.25
N MET A 69 -0.51 6.49 -14.10
CA MET A 69 -1.12 6.67 -12.78
C MET A 69 -0.58 7.89 -12.00
N LEU A 70 0.27 8.73 -12.62
CA LEU A 70 1.01 9.77 -11.91
C LEU A 70 0.11 10.71 -11.11
N GLY A 71 -0.98 11.22 -11.70
CA GLY A 71 -1.91 12.11 -10.99
C GLY A 71 -2.57 11.45 -9.78
N PHE A 72 -2.86 10.15 -9.87
CA PHE A 72 -3.38 9.37 -8.73
C PHE A 72 -2.31 9.17 -7.64
N ILE A 73 -1.08 8.87 -8.03
CA ILE A 73 0.07 8.73 -7.12
C ILE A 73 0.32 10.04 -6.37
N GLU A 74 0.29 11.17 -7.07
CA GLU A 74 0.45 12.50 -6.48
C GLU A 74 -0.65 12.82 -5.46
N CYS A 75 -1.91 12.51 -5.80
CA CYS A 75 -3.02 12.67 -4.87
C CYS A 75 -2.83 11.79 -3.63
N LEU A 76 -2.46 10.51 -3.79
CA LEU A 76 -2.19 9.64 -2.65
C LEU A 76 -1.06 10.15 -1.77
N TRP A 77 0.04 10.61 -2.36
CA TRP A 77 1.19 11.14 -1.62
C TRP A 77 0.81 12.37 -0.80
N ARG A 78 0.05 13.29 -1.40
CA ARG A 78 -0.47 14.48 -0.73
C ARG A 78 -1.43 14.11 0.39
N ALA A 79 -2.34 13.16 0.17
CA ALA A 79 -3.29 12.72 1.19
C ALA A 79 -2.56 12.14 2.41
N VAL A 80 -1.58 11.26 2.18
CA VAL A 80 -0.72 10.71 3.26
C VAL A 80 0.01 11.81 4.01
N SER A 81 0.53 12.83 3.31
CA SER A 81 1.23 13.96 3.93
C SER A 81 0.32 14.80 4.83
N VAL A 82 -0.90 15.09 4.38
CA VAL A 82 -1.91 15.82 5.17
C VAL A 82 -2.28 15.03 6.43
N ILE A 83 -2.56 13.74 6.29
CA ILE A 83 -2.87 12.85 7.41
C ILE A 83 -1.69 12.80 8.40
N ALA A 84 -0.46 12.67 7.91
CA ALA A 84 0.74 12.56 8.73
C ALA A 84 1.04 13.86 9.49
N ALA A 85 0.86 15.03 8.86
CA ALA A 85 1.07 16.33 9.50
C ALA A 85 0.11 16.60 10.66
N LYS A 86 -1.06 15.95 10.65
CA LYS A 86 -2.10 16.05 11.69
C LYS A 86 -2.08 14.89 12.67
N GLY A 87 -1.20 13.91 12.46
CA GLY A 87 -1.00 12.83 13.41
C GLY A 87 -0.55 13.37 14.76
N PRO A 88 -0.90 12.72 15.89
CA PRO A 88 -0.37 13.13 17.18
C PRO A 88 1.16 13.13 17.12
N ALA A 89 1.80 14.13 17.74
CA ALA A 89 3.24 14.11 17.98
C ALA A 89 3.54 12.85 18.82
N ARG A 90 4.01 11.79 18.17
CA ARG A 90 4.19 10.50 18.84
C ARG A 90 5.45 10.53 19.66
N THR A 91 5.28 10.44 20.98
CA THR A 91 6.37 10.26 21.94
C THR A 91 6.83 8.81 22.04
N SER A 92 6.05 7.86 21.52
CA SER A 92 6.36 6.43 21.53
C SER A 92 6.19 5.76 20.16
N PRO A 93 6.97 4.70 19.86
CA PRO A 93 6.81 3.90 18.65
C PRO A 93 5.42 3.26 18.58
N LEU A 94 4.76 3.37 17.42
CA LEU A 94 3.55 2.61 17.15
C LEU A 94 3.93 1.26 16.53
N TRP A 95 3.48 0.18 17.16
CA TRP A 95 3.52 -1.15 16.57
C TRP A 95 2.39 -1.31 15.55
N VAL A 96 2.77 -1.64 14.33
CA VAL A 96 1.84 -1.96 13.24
C VAL A 96 2.20 -3.29 12.62
N PHE A 97 1.18 -3.99 12.13
CA PHE A 97 1.26 -5.30 11.55
C PHE A 97 0.84 -5.22 10.08
N ARG A 98 1.54 -5.98 9.25
CA ARG A 98 1.20 -6.18 7.84
C ARG A 98 1.27 -7.67 7.58
N GLY A 99 0.18 -8.24 7.09
CA GLY A 99 0.23 -9.59 6.56
C GLY A 99 0.86 -9.56 5.17
N VAL A 100 1.70 -10.54 4.88
CA VAL A 100 2.32 -10.73 3.57
C VAL A 100 1.78 -12.05 3.02
N PRO A 101 1.13 -12.06 1.83
CA PRO A 101 0.72 -13.31 1.21
C PRO A 101 1.98 -14.02 0.71
N PHE A 102 2.30 -15.16 1.31
CA PHE A 102 3.41 -15.99 0.87
C PHE A 102 2.96 -16.78 -0.35
N VAL A 103 3.32 -16.30 -1.55
CA VAL A 103 3.11 -17.03 -2.81
C VAL A 103 4.45 -17.48 -3.42
N ASP A 104 5.58 -16.99 -2.90
CA ASP A 104 6.90 -17.24 -3.48
C ASP A 104 8.01 -17.23 -2.42
N ILE A 105 8.84 -18.27 -2.45
CA ILE A 105 9.95 -18.51 -1.52
C ILE A 105 11.07 -17.47 -1.69
N ASP A 106 11.23 -16.92 -2.89
CA ASP A 106 12.22 -15.88 -3.18
C ASP A 106 11.79 -14.54 -2.56
N HIS A 107 10.49 -14.23 -2.57
CA HIS A 107 9.91 -13.12 -1.83
C HIS A 107 9.99 -13.34 -0.31
N GLN A 108 9.86 -14.58 0.18
CA GLN A 108 10.04 -14.90 1.59
C GLN A 108 11.45 -14.56 2.07
N ARG A 109 12.51 -14.91 1.32
CA ARG A 109 13.88 -14.55 1.65
C ARG A 109 14.09 -13.03 1.72
N ALA A 110 13.57 -12.30 0.72
CA ALA A 110 13.64 -10.85 0.71
C ALA A 110 12.89 -10.17 1.89
N TYR A 111 11.92 -10.85 2.50
CA TYR A 111 11.20 -10.33 3.68
C TYR A 111 11.70 -10.86 5.03
N ALA A 112 12.19 -12.10 5.10
CA ALA A 112 12.50 -12.80 6.34
C ALA A 112 14.00 -12.85 6.66
N GLU A 113 14.89 -12.71 5.68
CA GLU A 113 16.34 -12.93 5.84
C GLU A 113 17.15 -11.63 5.86
N LEU A 114 16.54 -10.49 6.18
CA LEU A 114 17.29 -9.25 6.28
C LEU A 114 18.16 -9.21 7.54
N PRO A 115 19.46 -8.89 7.42
CA PRO A 115 20.33 -8.71 8.56
C PRO A 115 19.79 -7.62 9.51
N ILE A 116 19.85 -7.90 10.81
CA ILE A 116 19.50 -6.92 11.83
C ILE A 116 20.39 -5.68 11.65
N GLY A 117 19.76 -4.51 11.52
CA GLY A 117 20.47 -3.23 11.38
C GLY A 117 20.47 -2.64 9.96
N GLU A 118 20.02 -3.38 8.96
CA GLU A 118 19.87 -2.83 7.60
C GLU A 118 18.57 -2.07 7.41
N ARG A 119 18.64 -0.96 6.66
CA ARG A 119 17.45 -0.17 6.29
C ARG A 119 16.81 -0.78 5.06
N ARG A 120 15.50 -1.01 5.13
CA ARG A 120 14.71 -1.43 3.98
C ARG A 120 13.99 -0.27 3.33
N PHE A 121 14.07 -0.20 2.01
CA PHE A 121 13.25 0.67 1.19
C PHE A 121 12.06 -0.11 0.64
N PHE A 122 10.87 0.48 0.73
CA PHE A 122 9.66 -0.04 0.11
C PHE A 122 9.18 0.97 -0.94
N PRO A 123 9.27 0.65 -2.23
CA PRO A 123 8.89 1.60 -3.30
C PRO A 123 7.37 1.81 -3.40
N ALA A 124 6.58 0.92 -2.79
CA ALA A 124 5.13 0.92 -2.81
C ALA A 124 4.52 1.55 -1.54
N PHE A 125 3.25 1.97 -1.63
CA PHE A 125 2.48 2.37 -0.45
C PHE A 125 2.22 1.15 0.44
N LEU A 126 2.50 1.28 1.73
CA LEU A 126 2.33 0.20 2.69
C LEU A 126 1.01 0.31 3.44
N SER A 127 0.13 -0.67 3.24
CA SER A 127 -1.06 -0.84 4.06
C SER A 127 -0.71 -1.65 5.31
N THR A 128 -0.93 -1.05 6.48
CA THR A 128 -0.64 -1.66 7.80
C THR A 128 -1.83 -1.48 8.74
N THR A 129 -1.91 -2.30 9.78
CA THR A 129 -2.97 -2.23 10.80
C THR A 129 -2.37 -2.35 12.20
N THR A 130 -2.97 -1.72 13.20
CA THR A 130 -2.59 -1.92 14.61
C THR A 130 -3.14 -3.23 15.18
N ASN A 131 -4.02 -3.92 14.45
CA ASN A 131 -4.62 -5.17 14.87
C ASN A 131 -3.97 -6.35 14.13
N GLU A 132 -3.16 -7.13 14.85
CA GLU A 132 -2.46 -8.29 14.31
C GLU A 132 -3.41 -9.34 13.70
N ASN A 133 -4.59 -9.55 14.28
CA ASN A 133 -5.57 -10.51 13.76
C ASN A 133 -6.08 -10.08 12.39
N VAL A 134 -6.28 -8.78 12.16
CA VAL A 134 -6.65 -8.24 10.84
C VAL A 134 -5.52 -8.48 9.85
N ALA A 135 -4.26 -8.23 10.23
CA ALA A 135 -3.11 -8.49 9.39
C ALA A 135 -3.02 -9.97 8.98
N ARG A 136 -3.25 -10.91 9.90
CA ARG A 136 -3.23 -12.36 9.64
C ARG A 136 -4.39 -12.81 8.75
N ASN A 137 -5.58 -12.24 8.93
CA ASN A 137 -6.80 -12.67 8.22
C ASN A 137 -6.99 -12.04 6.84
N THR A 138 -6.20 -11.02 6.48
CA THR A 138 -6.30 -10.32 5.18
C THR A 138 -6.20 -11.27 3.97
N PHE A 139 -5.64 -12.47 4.15
CA PHE A 139 -5.46 -13.47 3.08
C PHE A 139 -6.34 -14.71 3.19
N ARG A 140 -6.99 -14.94 4.34
CA ARG A 140 -7.82 -16.14 4.58
C ARG A 140 -9.22 -16.04 3.96
N ALA A 141 -9.72 -14.84 3.69
CA ALA A 141 -11.02 -14.62 3.04
C ALA A 141 -11.02 -14.97 1.53
N ARG A 142 -10.10 -15.82 1.08
CA ARG A 142 -9.89 -16.21 -0.33
C ARG A 142 -9.84 -17.73 -0.53
N GLU A 143 -10.07 -18.49 0.53
CA GLU A 143 -10.45 -19.92 0.49
C GLU A 143 -11.97 -20.02 0.61
#